data_AF-X1HKJ1-F1
#
_entry.id   AF-X1HKJ1-F1
#
_cell.length_a   1.000
_cell.length_b   1.000
_cell.length_c   1.000
_cell.angle_alpha   90.00
_cell.angle_beta   90.00
_cell.angle_gamma   90.00
#
_symmetry.space_group_name_H-M   'P 1'
#
loop_
_entity.id
_entity.type
_entity.pdbx_description
1 polymer ?
#
loop_
_entity_poly.entity_id
_entity_poly.type
_entity_poly.pdbx_seq_one_letter_code
_entity_poly.pdbx_strand_id
1 'polypeptide(L)'
;GAFTGLPYDVQIQMIRSMDGLQRAEIARPGYAIEYDFVDPLQTKPTLESKIVENLFLAGQVNGTSGYEEAAAQGIVAGINAGLKLRNKEPFVLKRSEAYIGVLVDDLVLKGTTEPYRMFTSRAEYRLMLRQDNADLRLMPYGYRVGLIGENQYLTLEEKRAHIFKGIENLKEIFINGQSAASLLARPEMTYEILHSTLGEKLPRLTSEEERQVELEIKYAGYIKRQKAEIEKFLRMENTRIFEAFDYRRITSLRREAMEKLQKV
;
A
#
# COMPACT_ATOMS: atom_id res chain seq x y z
N GLY A 1 24.55 -7.29 1.23
CA GLY A 1 23.78 -8.15 2.14
C GLY A 1 24.69 -9.00 3.03
N ALA A 2 25.74 -8.45 3.61
CA ALA A 2 26.64 -9.16 4.53
C ALA A 2 26.25 -8.88 6.00
N PHE A 3 24.96 -8.99 6.32
CA PHE A 3 24.47 -8.82 7.69
C PHE A 3 24.90 -10.04 8.52
N THR A 4 25.50 -9.83 9.69
CA THR A 4 26.07 -10.93 10.48
C THR A 4 26.15 -10.56 11.96
N GLY A 5 25.97 -11.56 12.82
CA GLY A 5 26.27 -11.50 14.26
C GLY A 5 27.47 -12.36 14.65
N LEU A 6 28.31 -12.78 13.68
CA LEU A 6 29.48 -13.63 13.93
C LEU A 6 30.58 -12.87 14.71
N PRO A 7 31.52 -13.59 15.35
CA PRO A 7 32.72 -12.98 15.94
C PRO A 7 33.51 -12.14 14.93
N TYR A 8 34.13 -11.06 15.42
CA TYR A 8 34.77 -10.04 14.58
C TYR A 8 35.88 -10.59 13.67
N ASP A 9 36.68 -11.53 14.14
CA ASP A 9 37.73 -12.21 13.38
C ASP A 9 37.16 -12.99 12.18
N VAL A 10 36.02 -13.67 12.37
CA VAL A 10 35.31 -14.37 11.29
C VAL A 10 34.71 -13.38 10.30
N GLN A 11 34.20 -12.23 10.77
CA GLN A 11 33.71 -11.17 9.88
C GLN A 11 34.82 -10.65 8.97
N ILE A 12 36.03 -10.44 9.49
CA ILE A 12 37.19 -10.02 8.70
C ILE A 12 37.49 -11.04 7.60
N GLN A 13 37.54 -12.33 7.96
CA GLN A 13 37.79 -13.41 6.99
C GLN A 13 36.73 -13.43 5.89
N MET A 14 35.45 -13.34 6.28
CA MET A 14 34.32 -13.33 5.35
C MET A 14 34.34 -12.14 4.40
N ILE A 15 34.64 -10.94 4.90
CA ILE A 15 34.70 -9.73 4.06
C ILE A 15 35.91 -9.81 3.11
N ARG A 16 37.08 -10.22 3.61
CA ARG A 16 38.30 -10.29 2.79
C ARG A 16 38.32 -11.45 1.80
N SER A 17 37.43 -12.43 1.92
CA SER A 17 37.25 -13.46 0.89
C SER A 17 36.45 -12.97 -0.32
N MET A 18 35.83 -11.79 -0.25
CA MET A 18 35.06 -11.23 -1.38
C MET A 18 35.99 -10.51 -2.36
N ASP A 19 35.73 -10.70 -3.66
CA ASP A 19 36.51 -10.05 -4.72
C ASP A 19 36.47 -8.53 -4.61
N GLY A 20 37.65 -7.91 -4.62
CA GLY A 20 37.82 -6.46 -4.45
C GLY A 20 37.93 -6.00 -2.99
N LEU A 21 37.68 -6.87 -2.01
CA LEU A 21 37.70 -6.53 -0.58
C LEU A 21 38.83 -7.22 0.21
N GLN A 22 39.81 -7.83 -0.47
CA GLN A 22 40.89 -8.61 0.18
C GLN A 22 41.71 -7.80 1.19
N ARG A 23 41.78 -6.47 1.04
CA ARG A 23 42.47 -5.55 1.96
C ARG A 23 41.53 -4.60 2.71
N ALA A 24 40.22 -4.89 2.71
CA ALA A 24 39.26 -4.04 3.40
C ALA A 24 39.54 -3.98 4.91
N GLU A 25 39.28 -2.82 5.49
CA GLU A 25 39.32 -2.56 6.93
C GLU A 25 37.91 -2.31 7.43
N ILE A 26 37.51 -3.00 8.50
CA ILE A 26 36.18 -2.90 9.07
C ILE A 26 36.17 -1.74 10.06
N ALA A 27 35.47 -0.65 9.73
CA ALA A 27 35.28 0.50 10.62
C ALA A 27 34.32 0.20 11.78
N ARG A 28 33.30 -0.61 11.53
CA ARG A 28 32.29 -1.03 12.52
C ARG A 28 31.93 -2.50 12.28
N PRO A 29 32.05 -3.38 13.29
CA PRO A 29 31.60 -4.76 13.18
C PRO A 29 30.09 -4.85 12.95
N GLY A 30 29.67 -5.87 12.20
CA GLY A 30 28.28 -6.31 12.18
C GLY A 30 27.88 -6.90 13.53
N TYR A 31 26.60 -6.75 13.88
CA TYR A 31 26.01 -7.30 15.10
C TYR A 31 24.52 -7.58 14.88
N ALA A 32 23.94 -8.40 15.75
CA ALA A 32 22.51 -8.63 15.85
C ALA A 32 21.95 -7.91 17.08
N ILE A 33 20.70 -7.46 17.01
CA ILE A 33 19.99 -6.83 18.11
C ILE A 33 18.78 -7.70 18.43
N GLU A 34 18.63 -8.04 19.70
CA GLU A 34 17.41 -8.60 20.26
C GLU A 34 16.69 -7.51 21.07
N TYR A 35 15.37 -7.44 20.91
CA TYR A 35 14.54 -6.45 21.58
C TYR A 35 13.14 -7.02 21.80
N ASP A 36 12.47 -6.53 22.84
CA ASP A 36 11.09 -6.88 23.13
C ASP A 36 10.13 -6.16 22.16
N PHE A 37 9.02 -6.81 21.85
CA PHE A 37 7.93 -6.24 21.08
C PHE A 37 6.58 -6.68 21.64
N VAL A 38 5.53 -5.95 21.31
CA VAL A 38 4.15 -6.29 21.64
C VAL A 38 3.56 -7.05 20.47
N ASP A 39 2.89 -8.18 20.75
CA ASP A 39 2.18 -8.94 19.73
C ASP A 39 1.15 -8.04 19.02
N PRO A 40 1.28 -7.81 17.69
CA PRO A 40 0.39 -6.91 16.97
C PRO A 40 -1.07 -7.36 16.97
N LEU A 41 -1.38 -8.63 17.30
CA LEU A 41 -2.75 -9.10 17.54
C LEU A 41 -3.43 -8.35 18.70
N GLN A 42 -2.67 -7.71 19.59
CA GLN A 42 -3.17 -6.86 20.68
C GLN A 42 -3.48 -5.43 20.24
N THR A 43 -3.36 -5.12 18.95
CA THR A 43 -3.70 -3.80 18.39
C THR A 43 -4.92 -3.86 17.46
N LYS A 44 -5.70 -2.79 17.44
CA LYS A 44 -6.83 -2.60 16.51
C LYS A 44 -6.29 -2.12 15.15
N PRO A 45 -7.09 -2.15 14.06
CA PRO A 45 -6.73 -1.53 12.79
C PRO A 45 -6.41 -0.02 12.88
N THR A 46 -6.79 0.64 13.96
CA THR A 46 -6.41 2.02 14.28
C THR A 46 -5.01 2.16 14.89
N LEU A 47 -4.33 1.03 15.14
CA LEU A 47 -3.10 0.87 15.90
C LEU A 47 -3.22 1.21 17.39
N GLU A 48 -4.45 1.37 17.89
CA GLU A 48 -4.73 1.47 19.31
C GLU A 48 -4.64 0.09 19.97
N SER A 49 -4.08 0.02 21.18
CA SER A 49 -4.11 -1.17 22.01
C SER A 49 -5.56 -1.61 22.31
N LYS A 50 -5.79 -2.92 22.29
CA LYS A 50 -7.04 -3.55 22.74
C LYS A 50 -7.14 -3.62 24.26
N ILE A 51 -6.01 -3.54 24.97
CA ILE A 51 -5.91 -3.70 26.43
C ILE A 51 -5.98 -2.34 27.13
N VAL A 52 -5.23 -1.35 26.63
CA VAL A 52 -5.12 -0.03 27.24
C VAL A 52 -5.67 1.01 26.29
N GLU A 53 -6.76 1.67 26.68
CA GLU A 53 -7.34 2.74 25.90
C GLU A 53 -6.36 3.93 25.77
N ASN A 54 -6.35 4.59 24.61
CA ASN A 54 -5.47 5.72 24.27
C ASN A 54 -3.97 5.41 24.16
N LEU A 55 -3.58 4.14 24.28
CA LEU A 55 -2.22 3.69 23.97
C LEU A 55 -2.14 3.25 22.51
N PHE A 56 -1.25 3.87 21.72
CA PHE A 56 -1.03 3.51 20.32
C PHE A 56 0.37 2.94 20.13
N LEU A 57 0.49 1.89 19.31
CA LEU A 57 1.74 1.18 19.07
C LEU A 57 2.10 1.24 17.58
N ALA A 58 3.33 1.65 17.26
CA ALA A 58 3.79 1.80 15.89
C ALA A 58 5.30 1.54 15.77
N GLY A 59 5.70 0.86 14.69
CA GLY A 59 7.11 0.59 14.37
C GLY A 59 7.61 -0.74 14.91
N GLN A 60 8.88 -0.78 15.31
CA GLN A 60 9.53 -2.02 15.74
C GLN A 60 8.86 -2.65 16.97
N VAL A 61 8.33 -1.81 17.87
CA VAL A 61 7.57 -2.25 19.05
C VAL A 61 6.31 -3.04 18.66
N ASN A 62 5.81 -2.87 17.43
CA ASN A 62 4.64 -3.56 16.90
C ASN A 62 5.02 -4.68 15.90
N GLY A 63 6.23 -5.22 16.03
CA GLY A 63 6.67 -6.42 15.30
C GLY A 63 7.12 -6.19 13.84
N THR A 64 7.45 -4.96 13.45
CA THR A 64 7.93 -4.65 12.08
C THR A 64 9.42 -4.35 12.03
N SER A 65 10.04 -4.54 10.85
CA SER A 65 11.44 -4.16 10.62
C SER A 65 11.57 -3.39 9.31
N GLY A 66 11.89 -2.11 9.40
CA GLY A 66 12.06 -1.20 8.26
C GLY A 66 11.60 0.21 8.63
N TYR A 67 12.21 1.21 8.00
CA TYR A 67 11.89 2.60 8.31
C TYR A 67 10.51 2.99 7.75
N GLU A 68 10.19 2.47 6.58
CA GLU A 68 8.97 2.70 5.84
C GLU A 68 7.76 2.08 6.56
N GLU A 69 7.88 0.83 7.03
CA GLU A 69 6.87 0.17 7.83
C GLU A 69 6.60 0.91 9.14
N ALA A 70 7.66 1.37 9.80
CA ALA A 70 7.53 2.10 11.05
C ALA A 70 6.89 3.48 10.85
N ALA A 71 7.31 4.22 9.83
CA ALA A 71 6.72 5.52 9.49
C ALA A 71 5.25 5.39 9.07
N ALA A 72 4.91 4.36 8.29
CA ALA A 72 3.55 4.07 7.86
C ALA A 72 2.62 3.76 9.05
N GLN A 73 3.09 3.02 10.04
CA GLN A 73 2.33 2.82 11.28
C GLN A 73 2.25 4.11 12.09
N GLY A 74 3.36 4.84 12.21
CA GLY A 74 3.43 6.08 12.98
C GLY A 74 2.43 7.13 12.51
N ILE A 75 2.29 7.30 11.18
CA ILE A 75 1.30 8.26 10.64
C ILE A 75 -0.14 7.81 10.93
N VAL A 76 -0.46 6.52 10.82
CA VAL A 76 -1.81 6.00 11.13
C VAL A 76 -2.12 6.15 12.63
N ALA A 77 -1.19 5.74 13.48
CA ALA A 77 -1.32 5.85 14.93
C ALA A 77 -1.46 7.32 15.38
N GLY A 78 -0.64 8.22 14.83
CA GLY A 78 -0.67 9.65 15.15
C GLY A 78 -1.97 10.32 14.70
N ILE A 79 -2.46 10.01 13.50
CA ILE A 79 -3.76 10.50 13.03
C ILE A 79 -4.86 10.03 13.98
N ASN A 80 -4.90 8.75 14.33
CA ASN A 80 -5.95 8.20 15.19
C ASN A 80 -5.89 8.73 16.63
N ALA A 81 -4.70 8.92 17.19
CA ALA A 81 -4.54 9.59 18.48
C ALA A 81 -5.13 11.01 18.45
N GLY A 82 -4.84 11.79 17.40
CA GLY A 82 -5.38 13.13 17.22
C GLY A 82 -6.89 13.18 16.97
N LEU A 83 -7.44 12.22 16.21
CA LEU A 83 -8.87 12.10 15.97
C LEU A 83 -9.62 11.70 17.25
N LYS A 84 -9.07 10.77 18.03
CA LYS A 84 -9.66 10.31 19.29
C LYS A 84 -9.77 11.43 20.32
N LEU A 85 -8.72 12.25 20.49
CA LEU A 85 -8.75 13.44 21.34
C LEU A 85 -9.83 14.46 20.92
N ARG A 86 -10.21 14.47 19.63
CA ARG A 86 -11.24 15.35 19.07
C ARG A 86 -12.62 14.69 18.97
N ASN A 87 -12.79 13.48 19.52
CA ASN A 87 -14.02 12.68 19.39
C ASN A 87 -14.50 12.56 17.93
N LYS A 88 -13.57 12.33 17.00
CA LYS A 88 -13.85 12.10 15.58
C LYS A 88 -13.74 10.62 15.23
N GLU A 89 -14.41 10.23 14.16
CA GLU A 89 -14.32 8.89 13.60
C GLU A 89 -12.87 8.49 13.31
N PRO A 90 -12.47 7.24 13.58
CA PRO A 90 -11.11 6.77 13.34
C PRO A 90 -10.78 6.69 11.85
N PHE A 91 -9.50 6.89 11.56
CA PHE A 91 -8.91 6.69 10.25
C PHE A 91 -8.36 5.27 10.12
N VAL A 92 -8.92 4.51 9.19
CA VAL A 92 -8.46 3.16 8.83
C VAL A 92 -8.37 3.07 7.31
N LEU A 93 -7.23 2.62 6.80
CA LEU A 93 -7.04 2.35 5.38
C LEU A 93 -7.35 0.88 5.08
N LYS A 94 -8.12 0.63 4.04
CA LYS A 94 -8.38 -0.73 3.58
C LYS A 94 -7.20 -1.27 2.80
N ARG A 95 -7.08 -2.60 2.77
CA ARG A 95 -6.09 -3.31 1.93
C ARG A 95 -6.16 -2.91 0.46
N SER A 96 -7.36 -2.61 -0.05
CA SER A 96 -7.58 -2.20 -1.45
C SER A 96 -7.19 -0.76 -1.77
N GLU A 97 -6.86 0.05 -0.75
CA GLU A 97 -6.62 1.48 -0.91
C GLU A 97 -5.13 1.86 -0.80
N ALA A 98 -4.38 1.14 0.03
CA ALA A 98 -2.96 1.40 0.26
C ALA A 98 -2.19 0.18 0.73
N TYR A 99 -0.89 0.14 0.42
CA TYR A 99 0.05 -0.78 1.07
C TYR A 99 0.14 -0.59 2.58
N ILE A 100 -0.14 0.63 3.10
CA ILE A 100 -0.28 0.86 4.54
C ILE A 100 -1.45 0.07 5.12
N GLY A 101 -2.58 0.00 4.39
CA GLY A 101 -3.72 -0.82 4.79
C GLY A 101 -3.38 -2.31 4.79
N VAL A 102 -2.62 -2.79 3.78
CA VAL A 102 -2.10 -4.17 3.74
C VAL A 102 -1.19 -4.48 4.94
N LEU A 103 -0.25 -3.58 5.26
CA LEU A 103 0.65 -3.68 6.40
C LEU A 103 -0.11 -3.83 7.72
N VAL A 104 -1.00 -2.87 7.99
CA VAL A 104 -1.74 -2.82 9.26
C VAL A 104 -2.66 -4.03 9.38
N ASP A 105 -3.38 -4.38 8.31
CA ASP A 105 -4.29 -5.51 8.30
C ASP A 105 -3.57 -6.86 8.51
N ASP A 106 -2.43 -7.08 7.83
CA ASP A 106 -1.63 -8.29 8.03
C ASP A 106 -1.14 -8.39 9.48
N LEU A 107 -0.66 -7.30 10.08
CA LEU A 107 -0.21 -7.29 11.47
C LEU A 107 -1.32 -7.63 12.46
N VAL A 108 -2.47 -6.95 12.37
CA VAL A 108 -3.55 -7.08 13.36
C VAL A 108 -4.37 -8.36 13.22
N LEU A 109 -4.38 -8.99 12.03
CA LEU A 109 -5.12 -10.23 11.77
C LEU A 109 -4.26 -11.48 11.85
N LYS A 110 -3.03 -11.44 11.32
CA LYS A 110 -2.16 -12.63 11.22
C LYS A 110 -1.11 -12.68 12.33
N GLY A 111 -0.84 -11.56 13.00
CA GLY A 111 0.29 -11.46 13.90
C GLY A 111 1.62 -11.50 13.15
N THR A 112 2.71 -11.74 13.88
CA THR A 112 4.02 -11.96 13.25
C THR A 112 4.92 -12.83 14.14
N THR A 113 5.58 -13.82 13.52
CA THR A 113 6.54 -14.71 14.22
C THR A 113 7.99 -14.29 14.01
N GLU A 114 8.24 -13.52 12.95
CA GLU A 114 9.50 -12.84 12.66
C GLU A 114 9.20 -11.36 12.42
N PRO A 115 10.17 -10.43 12.48
CA PRO A 115 9.88 -9.03 12.18
C PRO A 115 9.31 -8.85 10.77
N TYR A 116 8.06 -8.37 10.68
CA TYR A 116 7.34 -8.21 9.43
C TYR A 116 8.03 -7.20 8.51
N ARG A 117 8.08 -7.52 7.20
CA ARG A 117 8.65 -6.68 6.15
C ARG A 117 7.73 -6.68 4.93
N MET A 118 7.51 -5.53 4.32
CA MET A 118 6.52 -5.38 3.25
C MET A 118 6.83 -6.20 2.00
N PHE A 119 8.09 -6.54 1.75
CA PHE A 119 8.45 -7.36 0.58
C PHE A 119 7.90 -8.80 0.66
N THR A 120 7.61 -9.32 1.86
CA THR A 120 7.00 -10.66 2.01
C THR A 120 5.47 -10.61 1.85
N SER A 121 4.88 -9.43 1.83
CA SER A 121 3.44 -9.26 1.76
C SER A 121 2.91 -9.53 0.35
N ARG A 122 1.68 -10.03 0.30
CA ARG A 122 0.92 -10.14 -0.94
C ARG A 122 -0.16 -9.07 -0.93
N ALA A 123 0.08 -7.99 -1.66
CA ALA A 123 -1.00 -7.12 -2.09
C ALA A 123 -1.71 -7.77 -3.29
N GLU A 124 -2.99 -8.05 -3.15
CA GLU A 124 -3.82 -8.65 -4.18
C GLU A 124 -4.11 -7.63 -5.31
N TYR A 125 -4.18 -6.35 -4.96
CA TYR A 125 -4.62 -5.25 -5.84
C TYR A 125 -3.46 -4.39 -6.37
N ARG A 126 -2.34 -5.02 -6.76
CA ARG A 126 -1.09 -4.30 -7.14
C ARG A 126 -1.25 -3.25 -8.26
N LEU A 127 -2.21 -3.44 -9.17
CA LEU A 127 -2.42 -2.51 -10.29
C LEU A 127 -3.19 -1.26 -9.85
N MET A 128 -3.93 -1.34 -8.73
CA MET A 128 -4.53 -0.18 -8.07
C MET A 128 -3.52 0.52 -7.17
N LEU A 129 -2.69 -0.26 -6.46
CA LEU A 129 -1.73 0.21 -5.46
C LEU A 129 -0.37 0.56 -6.06
N ARG A 130 -0.35 1.39 -7.11
CA ARG A 130 0.89 1.77 -7.78
C ARG A 130 1.56 2.94 -7.08
N GLN A 131 2.87 3.05 -7.25
CA GLN A 131 3.64 4.17 -6.71
C GLN A 131 3.23 5.51 -7.35
N ASP A 132 2.89 5.49 -8.63
CA ASP A 132 2.60 6.69 -9.43
C ASP A 132 1.27 7.38 -9.07
N ASN A 133 0.33 6.67 -8.44
CA ASN A 133 -1.02 7.17 -8.16
C ASN A 133 -1.33 7.28 -6.65
N ALA A 134 -0.29 7.26 -5.80
CA ALA A 134 -0.45 7.29 -4.35
C ALA A 134 -1.09 8.60 -3.86
N ASP A 135 -0.75 9.72 -4.48
CA ASP A 135 -1.37 11.04 -4.27
C ASP A 135 -2.87 11.03 -4.58
N LEU A 136 -3.24 10.52 -5.76
CA LEU A 136 -4.61 10.37 -6.23
C LEU A 136 -5.43 9.43 -5.34
N ARG A 137 -4.79 8.50 -4.63
CA ARG A 137 -5.46 7.62 -3.66
C ARG A 137 -5.56 8.22 -2.26
N LEU A 138 -4.49 8.86 -1.76
CA LEU A 138 -4.32 9.13 -0.33
C LEU A 138 -4.38 10.60 0.07
N MET A 139 -4.12 11.56 -0.83
CA MET A 139 -4.27 12.98 -0.49
C MET A 139 -5.70 13.39 -0.09
N PRO A 140 -6.80 12.81 -0.64
CA PRO A 140 -8.14 13.10 -0.15
C PRO A 140 -8.34 12.73 1.33
N TYR A 141 -7.70 11.64 1.77
CA TYR A 141 -7.69 11.26 3.20
C TYR A 141 -6.88 12.27 4.01
N GLY A 142 -5.69 12.64 3.53
CA GLY A 142 -4.83 13.65 4.16
C GLY A 142 -5.55 15.00 4.35
N TYR A 143 -6.31 15.44 3.35
CA TYR A 143 -7.11 16.67 3.44
C TYR A 143 -8.24 16.52 4.47
N ARG A 144 -8.98 15.40 4.45
CA ARG A 144 -10.06 15.13 5.40
C ARG A 144 -9.60 15.13 6.86
N VAL A 145 -8.40 14.61 7.14
CA VAL A 145 -7.85 14.58 8.50
C VAL A 145 -7.07 15.85 8.86
N GLY A 146 -6.91 16.79 7.93
CA GLY A 146 -6.27 18.10 8.14
C GLY A 146 -4.74 18.09 8.05
N LEU A 147 -4.13 17.08 7.43
CA LEU A 147 -2.69 17.02 7.18
C LEU A 147 -2.26 17.64 5.84
N ILE A 148 -3.20 17.78 4.90
CA ILE A 148 -2.99 18.41 3.59
C ILE A 148 -3.75 19.74 3.58
N GLY A 149 -3.09 20.82 3.16
CA GLY A 149 -3.71 22.13 3.04
C GLY A 149 -4.62 22.24 1.81
N GLU A 150 -5.52 23.23 1.81
CA GLU A 150 -6.47 23.46 0.72
C GLU A 150 -5.78 23.66 -0.64
N ASN A 151 -4.73 24.48 -0.71
CA ASN A 151 -4.00 24.71 -1.96
C ASN A 151 -3.43 23.42 -2.57
N GLN A 152 -2.84 22.55 -1.73
CA GLN A 152 -2.30 21.26 -2.19
C GLN A 152 -3.42 20.34 -2.69
N TYR A 153 -4.58 20.37 -2.03
CA TYR A 153 -5.73 19.59 -2.43
C TYR A 153 -6.35 20.11 -3.73
N LEU A 154 -6.42 21.44 -3.93
CA LEU A 154 -6.88 22.04 -5.19
C LEU A 154 -5.97 21.67 -6.37
N THR A 155 -4.65 21.69 -6.19
CA THR A 155 -3.70 21.22 -7.22
C THR A 155 -3.93 19.75 -7.59
N LEU A 156 -4.27 18.89 -6.62
CA LEU A 156 -4.64 17.50 -6.90
C LEU A 156 -5.92 17.40 -7.73
N GLU A 157 -6.94 18.18 -7.40
CA GLU A 157 -8.22 18.18 -8.12
C GLU A 157 -8.07 18.72 -9.55
N GLU A 158 -7.23 19.74 -9.77
CA GLU A 158 -6.84 20.21 -11.11
C GLU A 158 -6.16 19.10 -11.91
N LYS A 159 -5.16 18.43 -11.32
CA LYS A 159 -4.47 17.29 -11.92
C LYS A 159 -5.45 16.16 -12.29
N ARG A 160 -6.41 15.83 -11.42
CA ARG A 160 -7.46 14.84 -11.71
C ARG A 160 -8.30 15.25 -12.92
N ALA A 161 -8.71 16.51 -12.98
CA ALA A 161 -9.53 17.03 -14.06
C ALA A 161 -8.76 17.00 -15.39
N HIS A 162 -7.48 17.34 -15.39
CA HIS A 162 -6.61 17.27 -16.56
C HIS A 162 -6.43 15.83 -17.05
N ILE A 163 -6.13 14.88 -16.16
CA ILE A 163 -6.01 13.47 -16.52
C ILE A 163 -7.32 12.95 -17.13
N PHE A 164 -8.46 13.22 -16.49
CA PHE A 164 -9.76 12.81 -16.99
C PHE A 164 -10.05 13.38 -18.38
N LYS A 165 -9.87 14.70 -18.55
CA LYS A 165 -10.05 15.37 -19.84
C LYS A 165 -9.07 14.86 -20.89
N GLY A 166 -7.84 14.54 -20.50
CA GLY A 166 -6.84 13.95 -21.37
C GLY A 166 -7.27 12.61 -21.94
N ILE A 167 -7.81 11.73 -21.09
CA ILE A 167 -8.36 10.44 -21.49
C ILE A 167 -9.56 10.63 -22.44
N GLU A 168 -10.50 11.52 -22.11
CA GLU A 168 -11.67 11.78 -22.96
C GLU A 168 -11.28 12.34 -24.33
N ASN A 169 -10.37 13.30 -24.39
CA ASN A 169 -9.88 13.86 -25.65
C ASN A 169 -9.24 12.78 -26.55
N LEU A 170 -8.45 11.86 -25.97
CA LEU A 170 -7.83 10.78 -26.75
C LEU A 170 -8.86 9.78 -27.29
N LYS A 171 -10.06 9.68 -26.72
CA LYS A 171 -11.15 8.85 -27.27
C LYS A 171 -11.77 9.49 -28.52
N GLU A 172 -11.80 10.83 -28.56
CA GLU A 172 -12.39 11.60 -29.66
C GLU A 172 -11.43 11.87 -30.82
N ILE A 173 -10.11 11.75 -30.60
CA ILE A 173 -9.11 11.90 -31.67
C ILE A 173 -8.96 10.58 -32.41
N PHE A 174 -9.23 10.57 -33.72
CA PHE A 174 -9.08 9.39 -34.57
C PHE A 174 -7.86 9.47 -35.50
N ILE A 175 -7.14 8.35 -35.61
CA ILE A 175 -6.04 8.12 -36.55
C ILE A 175 -6.34 6.83 -37.29
N ASN A 176 -6.45 6.90 -38.63
CA ASN A 176 -6.71 5.73 -39.49
C ASN A 176 -7.92 4.88 -39.03
N GLY A 177 -8.99 5.53 -38.56
CA GLY A 177 -10.22 4.87 -38.12
C GLY A 177 -10.20 4.28 -36.70
N GLN A 178 -9.13 4.48 -35.92
CA GLN A 178 -9.06 4.09 -34.51
C GLN A 178 -8.84 5.32 -33.63
N SER A 179 -9.41 5.34 -32.43
CA SER A 179 -9.15 6.42 -31.48
C SER A 179 -7.70 6.38 -30.98
N ALA A 180 -7.13 7.54 -30.65
CA ALA A 180 -5.79 7.64 -30.08
C ALA A 180 -5.69 6.88 -28.76
N ALA A 181 -6.77 6.84 -27.97
CA ALA A 181 -6.86 6.02 -26.76
C ALA A 181 -6.77 4.51 -27.06
N SER A 182 -7.41 4.03 -28.14
CA SER A 182 -7.31 2.62 -28.56
C SER A 182 -5.90 2.27 -29.02
N LEU A 183 -5.22 3.20 -29.71
CA LEU A 183 -3.83 3.03 -30.10
C LEU A 183 -2.90 3.02 -28.87
N LEU A 184 -3.09 3.94 -27.92
CA LEU A 184 -2.27 4.03 -26.71
C LEU A 184 -2.40 2.82 -25.78
N ALA A 185 -3.53 2.10 -25.86
CA ALA A 185 -3.72 0.85 -25.11
C ALA A 185 -2.77 -0.27 -25.56
N ARG A 186 -2.11 -0.13 -26.72
CA ARG A 186 -1.15 -1.13 -27.21
C ARG A 186 0.20 -1.00 -26.48
N PRO A 187 0.88 -2.12 -26.14
CA PRO A 187 2.12 -2.09 -25.37
C PRO A 187 3.24 -1.24 -25.97
N GLU A 188 3.34 -1.22 -27.30
CA GLU A 188 4.36 -0.51 -28.07
C GLU A 188 4.11 0.99 -28.21
N MET A 189 2.90 1.47 -27.93
CA MET A 189 2.54 2.87 -28.07
C MET A 189 2.80 3.62 -26.78
N THR A 190 3.38 4.81 -26.87
CA THR A 190 3.58 5.73 -25.74
C THR A 190 2.94 7.08 -26.03
N TYR A 191 2.74 7.87 -24.98
CA TYR A 191 2.24 9.24 -25.13
C TYR A 191 3.20 10.08 -25.99
N GLU A 192 4.51 9.84 -25.88
CA GLU A 192 5.56 10.50 -26.68
C GLU A 192 5.40 10.20 -28.19
N ILE A 193 5.06 8.96 -28.55
CA ILE A 193 4.79 8.57 -29.95
C ILE A 193 3.51 9.25 -30.46
N LEU A 194 2.47 9.35 -29.62
CA LEU A 194 1.28 10.11 -29.99
C LEU A 194 1.61 11.59 -30.20
N HIS A 195 2.46 12.17 -29.34
CA HIS A 195 2.86 13.57 -29.44
C HIS A 195 3.61 13.87 -30.73
N SER A 196 4.53 13.00 -31.16
CA SER A 196 5.22 13.18 -32.45
C SER A 196 4.30 13.08 -33.67
N THR A 197 3.17 12.39 -33.55
CA THR A 197 2.21 12.19 -34.64
C THR A 197 1.12 13.27 -34.68
N LEU A 198 0.61 13.68 -33.51
CA LEU A 198 -0.56 14.55 -33.39
C LEU A 198 -0.22 16.02 -33.08
N GLY A 199 0.97 16.29 -32.54
CA GLY A 199 1.43 17.63 -32.18
C GLY A 199 0.41 18.40 -31.34
N GLU A 200 0.07 19.61 -31.78
CA GLU A 200 -0.85 20.54 -31.08
C GLU A 200 -2.29 20.04 -30.93
N LYS A 201 -2.67 18.92 -31.58
CA LYS A 201 -4.00 18.31 -31.39
C LYS A 201 -4.13 17.62 -30.03
N LEU A 202 -3.03 17.37 -29.33
CA LEU A 202 -3.06 16.80 -27.99
C LEU A 202 -3.38 17.86 -26.93
N PRO A 203 -4.07 17.46 -25.83
CA PRO A 203 -4.24 18.34 -24.69
C PRO A 203 -2.88 18.72 -24.10
N ARG A 204 -2.74 19.99 -23.68
CA ARG A 204 -1.58 20.42 -22.91
C ARG A 204 -1.66 19.80 -21.52
N LEU A 205 -0.80 18.82 -21.28
CA LEU A 205 -0.63 18.13 -20.02
C LEU A 205 0.84 18.26 -19.59
N THR A 206 1.08 18.20 -18.29
CA THR A 206 2.42 18.00 -17.74
C THR A 206 2.91 16.58 -18.03
N SER A 207 4.22 16.35 -18.03
CA SER A 207 4.78 15.01 -18.26
C SER A 207 4.29 13.95 -17.25
N GLU A 208 3.96 14.38 -16.02
CA GLU A 208 3.36 13.49 -15.02
C GLU A 208 1.91 13.12 -15.39
N GLU A 209 1.11 14.09 -15.83
CA GLU A 209 -0.27 13.85 -16.29
C GLU A 209 -0.31 13.01 -17.57
N GLU A 210 0.59 13.24 -18.54
CA GLU A 210 0.73 12.41 -19.74
C GLU A 210 1.00 10.96 -19.39
N ARG A 211 1.94 10.73 -18.45
CA ARG A 211 2.26 9.40 -17.94
C ARG A 211 1.06 8.77 -17.24
N GLN A 212 0.32 9.53 -16.43
CA GLN A 212 -0.89 9.01 -15.78
C GLN A 212 -1.98 8.65 -16.79
N VAL A 213 -2.23 9.48 -17.80
CA VAL A 213 -3.17 9.19 -18.89
C VAL A 213 -2.78 7.91 -19.62
N GLU A 214 -1.49 7.74 -19.96
CA GLU A 214 -0.98 6.53 -20.59
C GLU A 214 -1.22 5.28 -19.73
N LEU A 215 -0.86 5.34 -18.44
CA LEU A 215 -1.02 4.21 -17.52
C LEU A 215 -2.51 3.85 -17.32
N GLU A 216 -3.38 4.84 -17.13
CA GLU A 216 -4.81 4.62 -16.95
C GLU A 216 -5.45 3.99 -18.20
N ILE A 217 -5.04 4.39 -19.41
CA ILE A 217 -5.51 3.78 -20.65
C ILE A 217 -4.98 2.35 -20.81
N LYS A 218 -3.66 2.14 -20.67
CA LYS A 218 -3.04 0.81 -20.83
C LYS A 218 -3.56 -0.21 -19.83
N TYR A 219 -3.79 0.20 -18.59
CA TYR A 219 -4.24 -0.70 -17.54
C TYR A 219 -5.76 -0.70 -17.33
N ALA A 220 -6.55 0.07 -18.09
CA ALA A 220 -7.99 0.23 -17.91
C ALA A 220 -8.74 -1.11 -17.75
N GLY A 221 -8.46 -2.09 -18.61
CA GLY A 221 -9.11 -3.41 -18.57
C GLY A 221 -8.77 -4.19 -17.29
N TYR A 222 -7.50 -4.18 -16.90
CA TYR A 222 -7.03 -4.87 -15.69
C TYR A 222 -7.53 -4.17 -14.41
N ILE A 223 -7.52 -2.83 -14.39
CA ILE A 223 -8.07 -2.00 -13.31
C ILE A 223 -9.55 -2.29 -13.14
N LYS A 224 -10.34 -2.34 -14.22
CA LYS A 224 -11.77 -2.67 -14.18
C LYS A 224 -12.01 -4.04 -13.56
N ARG A 225 -11.21 -5.04 -13.92
CA ARG A 225 -11.29 -6.38 -13.32
C ARG A 225 -10.98 -6.35 -11.82
N GLN A 226 -9.90 -5.69 -11.41
CA GLN A 226 -9.55 -5.58 -9.98
C GLN A 226 -10.62 -4.84 -9.18
N LYS A 227 -11.23 -3.78 -9.72
CA LYS A 227 -12.35 -3.09 -9.07
C LYS A 227 -13.54 -4.01 -8.82
N ALA A 228 -13.91 -4.86 -9.79
CA ALA A 228 -14.97 -5.85 -9.62
C ALA A 228 -14.64 -6.90 -8.54
N GLU A 229 -13.37 -7.34 -8.47
CA GLU A 229 -12.90 -8.26 -7.42
C GLU A 229 -12.92 -7.60 -6.03
N ILE A 230 -12.53 -6.32 -5.92
CA ILE A 230 -12.62 -5.51 -4.69
C ILE A 230 -14.08 -5.38 -4.26
N GLU A 231 -15.00 -5.03 -5.15
CA GLU A 231 -16.42 -4.89 -4.81
C GLU A 231 -17.01 -6.20 -4.26
N LYS A 232 -16.67 -7.33 -4.86
CA LYS A 232 -17.09 -8.65 -4.37
C LYS A 232 -16.52 -8.94 -2.98
N PHE A 233 -15.24 -8.63 -2.76
CA PHE A 233 -14.58 -8.80 -1.46
C PHE A 233 -15.22 -7.90 -0.39
N LEU A 234 -15.42 -6.61 -0.68
CA LEU A 234 -16.04 -5.65 0.23
C LEU A 234 -17.46 -6.06 0.62
N ARG A 235 -18.23 -6.68 -0.29
CA ARG A 235 -19.55 -7.24 0.06
C ARG A 235 -19.44 -8.35 1.11
N MET A 236 -18.43 -9.22 0.99
CA MET A 236 -18.17 -10.27 1.99
C MET A 236 -17.70 -9.67 3.32
N GLU A 237 -16.77 -8.71 3.28
CA GLU A 237 -16.24 -8.03 4.47
C GLU A 237 -17.33 -7.29 5.27
N ASN A 238 -18.26 -6.63 4.58
CA ASN A 238 -19.38 -5.94 5.22
C ASN A 238 -20.51 -6.88 5.67
N THR A 239 -20.45 -8.18 5.35
CA THR A 239 -21.43 -9.15 5.82
C THR A 239 -21.11 -9.53 7.26
N ARG A 240 -21.81 -8.91 8.21
CA ARG A 240 -21.64 -9.19 9.64
C ARG A 240 -22.12 -10.60 9.96
N ILE A 241 -21.29 -11.34 10.69
CA ILE A 241 -21.69 -12.55 11.40
C ILE A 241 -21.98 -12.15 12.85
N PHE A 242 -23.10 -12.58 13.41
CA PHE A 242 -23.45 -12.28 14.79
C PHE A 242 -22.43 -12.94 15.75
N GLU A 243 -21.99 -12.24 16.78
CA GLU A 243 -21.01 -12.77 17.76
C GLU A 243 -21.48 -14.06 18.45
N ALA A 244 -22.79 -14.20 18.65
CA ALA A 244 -23.40 -15.39 19.25
C ALA A 244 -23.71 -16.51 18.22
N PHE A 245 -23.18 -16.43 17.00
CA PHE A 245 -23.48 -17.40 15.95
C PHE A 245 -22.81 -18.76 16.26
N ASP A 246 -23.62 -19.81 16.38
CA ASP A 246 -23.12 -21.16 16.61
C ASP A 246 -22.73 -21.84 15.30
N TYR A 247 -21.44 -21.78 14.95
CA TYR A 247 -20.88 -22.41 13.75
C TYR A 247 -21.10 -23.94 13.69
N ARG A 248 -21.40 -24.62 14.81
CA ARG A 248 -21.72 -26.06 14.82
C ARG A 248 -23.02 -26.39 14.10
N ARG A 249 -23.90 -25.39 13.90
CA ARG A 249 -25.18 -25.56 13.19
C ARG A 249 -25.01 -25.65 11.67
N ILE A 250 -23.83 -25.34 11.12
CA ILE A 250 -23.55 -25.45 9.69
C ILE A 250 -23.06 -26.87 9.37
N THR A 251 -23.98 -27.71 8.89
CA THR A 251 -23.71 -29.13 8.58
C THR A 251 -22.71 -29.34 7.44
N SER A 252 -22.55 -28.36 6.55
CA SER A 252 -21.61 -28.41 5.42
C SER A 252 -20.20 -27.93 5.75
N LEU A 253 -19.96 -27.42 6.97
CA LEU A 253 -18.67 -26.87 7.37
C LEU A 253 -17.72 -27.98 7.83
N ARG A 254 -16.50 -28.02 7.28
CA ARG A 254 -15.47 -28.95 7.74
C ARG A 254 -15.05 -28.65 9.17
N ARG A 255 -14.73 -29.69 9.95
CA ARG A 255 -14.35 -29.56 11.37
C ARG A 255 -13.20 -28.59 11.61
N GLU A 256 -12.16 -28.62 10.76
CA GLU A 256 -11.01 -27.71 10.88
C GLU A 256 -11.40 -26.23 10.68
N ALA A 257 -12.29 -25.95 9.72
CA ALA A 257 -12.78 -24.59 9.48
C ALA A 257 -13.64 -24.10 10.64
N MET A 258 -14.47 -24.99 11.22
CA MET A 258 -15.27 -24.70 12.41
C MET A 258 -14.39 -24.37 13.63
N GLU A 259 -13.35 -25.17 13.89
CA GLU A 259 -12.40 -24.93 14.98
C GLU A 259 -11.67 -23.59 14.81
N LYS A 260 -11.31 -23.21 13.58
CA LYS A 260 -10.69 -21.91 13.29
C LYS A 260 -11.67 -20.75 13.51
N LEU A 261 -12.90 -20.85 13.04
CA LEU A 261 -13.92 -19.81 13.18
C LEU A 261 -14.40 -19.62 14.63
N GLN A 262 -14.24 -20.62 15.50
CA GLN A 262 -14.54 -20.48 16.93
C GLN A 262 -13.42 -19.80 17.74
N LYS A 263 -12.20 -19.71 17.20
CA LYS A 263 -11.05 -19.10 17.86
C LYS A 263 -10.92 -17.59 17.59
N VAL A 264 -11.63 -17.08 16.59
CA VAL A 264 -11.63 -15.67 16.15
C VAL A 264 -12.91 -15.02 16.65
#